data_AF-A0A9D2H2B4-F1
#
_entry.id   AF-A0A9D2H2B4-F1
#
_cell.length_a   1.000
_cell.length_b   1.000
_cell.length_c   1.000
_cell.angle_alpha   90.00
_cell.angle_beta   90.00
_cell.angle_gamma   90.00
#
_symmetry.space_group_name_H-M   'P 1'
#
loop_
_entity.id
_entity.type
_entity.pdbx_description
1 polymer ?
#
loop_
_entity_poly.entity_id
_entity_poly.type
_entity_poly.pdbx_seq_one_letter_code
_entity_poly.pdbx_strand_id
1 'polypeptide(L)'
;MEFYEAINKRRTTRQFLQREVYFEAIKMILEAGNKAPTWDHNRNWQYIILRTGEEKDYAFAEAKKIADKFDADRYLKMPRPYPITLGQKMYGYAMPRQFTMLKDAPYVIIPLFKSKQLNGVSAAAVPAVHRAMADLL
;
A
#
# COMPACT_ATOMS: atom_id res chain seq x y z
N MET A 1 0.38 -24.44 -9.16
CA MET A 1 -0.62 -24.19 -8.10
C MET A 1 -1.95 -24.06 -8.80
N GLU A 2 -2.98 -24.75 -8.31
CA GLU A 2 -4.31 -24.68 -8.89
C GLU A 2 -5.03 -23.38 -8.51
N PHE A 3 -5.98 -22.94 -9.33
CA PHE A 3 -6.66 -21.64 -9.17
C PHE A 3 -7.33 -21.48 -7.81
N TYR A 4 -8.15 -22.44 -7.39
CA TYR A 4 -8.86 -22.38 -6.11
C TYR A 4 -7.93 -22.49 -4.90
N GLU A 5 -6.81 -23.20 -5.05
CA GLU A 5 -5.77 -23.25 -4.03
C GLU A 5 -5.13 -21.88 -3.81
N ALA A 6 -4.82 -21.17 -4.90
CA ALA A 6 -4.27 -19.81 -4.87
C ALA A 6 -5.20 -18.84 -4.14
N ILE A 7 -6.51 -18.91 -4.43
CA ILE A 7 -7.52 -18.06 -3.80
C ILE A 7 -7.59 -18.32 -2.29
N ASN A 8 -7.70 -19.59 -1.89
CA ASN A 8 -7.87 -19.97 -0.48
C ASN A 8 -6.61 -19.70 0.35
N LYS A 9 -5.41 -19.80 -0.26
CA LYS A 9 -4.13 -19.49 0.40
C LYS A 9 -3.81 -18.00 0.44
N ARG A 10 -4.53 -17.14 -0.31
CA ARG A 10 -4.23 -15.70 -0.38
C ARG A 10 -4.41 -15.04 0.99
N ARG A 11 -3.33 -14.41 1.48
CA ARG A 11 -3.32 -13.59 2.69
C ARG A 11 -2.62 -12.27 2.42
N THR A 12 -2.96 -11.23 3.18
CA THR A 12 -2.20 -9.98 3.16
C THR A 12 -0.91 -10.18 3.95
N THR A 13 0.20 -10.34 3.23
CA THR A 13 1.54 -10.51 3.80
C THR A 13 2.21 -9.14 3.98
N ARG A 14 2.73 -8.87 5.18
CA ARG A 14 3.36 -7.59 5.56
C ARG A 14 4.82 -7.73 6.02
N GLN A 15 5.37 -8.94 5.91
CA GLN A 15 6.75 -9.26 6.28
C GLN A 15 7.32 -10.13 5.17
N PHE A 16 8.53 -9.78 4.73
CA PHE A 16 9.17 -10.42 3.58
C PHE A 16 10.53 -10.96 3.99
N LEU A 17 10.89 -12.11 3.42
CA LEU A 17 12.25 -12.61 3.53
C LEU A 17 13.15 -11.79 2.60
N GLN A 18 14.40 -11.59 3.02
CA GLN A 18 15.45 -10.98 2.19
C GLN A 18 15.92 -11.99 1.13
N ARG A 19 15.03 -12.26 0.16
CA ARG A 19 15.28 -13.14 -0.97
C ARG A 19 15.04 -12.38 -2.26
N GLU A 20 15.88 -12.67 -3.24
CA GLU A 20 15.73 -12.08 -4.56
C GLU A 20 14.44 -12.56 -5.24
N VAL A 21 13.77 -11.63 -5.90
CA VAL A 21 12.62 -11.89 -6.76
C VAL A 21 13.02 -11.47 -8.17
N TYR A 22 12.92 -12.36 -9.13
CA TYR A 22 13.25 -12.04 -10.52
C TYR A 22 12.20 -11.12 -11.13
N PHE A 23 12.63 -10.15 -11.92
CA PHE A 23 11.74 -9.20 -12.59
C PHE A 23 10.72 -9.88 -13.52
N GLU A 24 11.04 -11.07 -14.03
CA GLU A 24 10.10 -11.86 -14.83
C GLU A 24 8.82 -12.24 -14.08
N ALA A 25 8.92 -12.49 -12.76
CA ALA A 25 7.75 -12.72 -11.93
C ALA A 25 6.85 -11.48 -11.85
N ILE A 26 7.47 -10.28 -11.81
CA ILE A 26 6.75 -9.00 -11.81
C ILE A 26 6.01 -8.80 -13.15
N LYS A 27 6.65 -9.09 -14.28
CA LYS A 27 5.99 -9.03 -15.60
C LYS A 27 4.77 -9.94 -15.67
N MET A 28 4.90 -11.20 -15.25
CA MET A 28 3.78 -12.15 -15.22
C MET A 28 2.60 -11.64 -14.36
N ILE A 29 2.89 -11.00 -13.23
CA ILE A 29 1.86 -10.39 -12.36
C ILE A 29 1.16 -9.25 -13.09
N LEU A 30 1.90 -8.37 -13.77
CA LEU A 30 1.33 -7.24 -14.52
C LEU A 30 0.50 -7.72 -15.72
N GLU A 31 0.97 -8.73 -16.44
CA GLU A 31 0.23 -9.36 -17.55
C GLU A 31 -1.08 -9.98 -17.06
N ALA A 32 -1.05 -10.68 -15.92
CA ALA A 32 -2.25 -11.22 -15.29
C ALA A 32 -3.22 -10.09 -14.88
N GLY A 33 -2.69 -8.99 -14.31
CA GLY A 33 -3.47 -7.81 -13.96
C GLY A 33 -4.16 -7.17 -15.18
N ASN A 34 -3.45 -7.04 -16.30
CA ASN A 34 -3.97 -6.42 -17.53
C ASN A 34 -5.07 -7.24 -18.23
N LYS A 35 -5.22 -8.53 -17.87
CA LYS A 35 -6.33 -9.37 -18.34
C LYS A 35 -7.65 -9.07 -17.62
N ALA A 36 -7.63 -8.27 -16.55
CA ALA A 36 -8.84 -7.86 -15.84
C ALA A 36 -9.83 -7.13 -16.78
N PRO A 37 -11.16 -7.36 -16.62
CA PRO A 37 -12.16 -6.65 -17.39
C PRO A 37 -12.17 -5.16 -17.02
N THR A 38 -12.34 -4.28 -18.01
CA THR A 38 -12.44 -2.82 -17.81
C THR A 38 -13.68 -2.27 -18.49
N TRP A 39 -14.44 -1.45 -17.78
CA TRP A 39 -15.72 -0.91 -18.26
C TRP A 39 -15.59 -0.08 -19.56
N ASP A 40 -14.51 0.70 -19.73
CA ASP A 40 -14.34 1.58 -20.89
C ASP A 40 -13.50 0.97 -22.03
N HIS A 41 -13.12 -0.31 -21.93
CA HIS A 41 -12.25 -1.04 -22.88
C HIS A 41 -10.87 -0.41 -23.15
N ASN A 42 -10.55 0.75 -22.58
CA ASN A 42 -9.30 1.45 -22.84
C ASN A 42 -8.11 0.84 -22.11
N ARG A 43 -8.35 0.00 -21.09
CA ARG A 43 -7.31 -0.71 -20.33
C ARG A 43 -6.13 0.21 -19.95
N ASN A 44 -6.44 1.42 -19.49
CA ASN A 44 -5.46 2.46 -19.14
C ASN A 44 -4.80 2.21 -17.78
N TRP A 45 -4.21 1.02 -17.61
CA TRP A 45 -3.43 0.69 -16.42
C TRP A 45 -2.01 1.21 -16.61
N GLN A 46 -1.58 2.09 -15.71
CA GLN A 46 -0.18 2.50 -15.64
C GLN A 46 0.40 1.95 -14.32
N TYR A 47 1.68 1.59 -14.33
CA TYR A 47 2.32 1.01 -13.15
C TYR A 47 3.65 1.71 -12.91
N ILE A 48 3.90 2.12 -11.67
CA ILE A 48 5.23 2.47 -11.20
C ILE A 48 5.76 1.28 -10.43
N ILE A 49 6.98 0.84 -10.75
CA ILE A 49 7.65 -0.28 -10.09
C ILE A 49 8.87 0.28 -9.37
N LEU A 50 8.92 0.10 -8.06
CA LEU A 50 10.04 0.51 -7.21
C LEU A 50 10.79 -0.74 -6.74
N ARG A 51 12.10 -0.78 -6.96
CA ARG A 51 12.98 -1.89 -6.57
C ARG A 51 14.01 -1.45 -5.54
N THR A 52 14.70 -0.34 -5.79
CA THR A 52 15.83 0.08 -4.95
C THR A 52 15.35 0.73 -3.66
N GLY A 53 16.22 0.76 -2.65
CA GLY A 53 15.95 1.48 -1.41
C GLY A 53 15.74 2.97 -1.66
N GLU A 54 16.54 3.57 -2.56
CA GLU A 54 16.47 4.98 -2.92
C GLU A 54 15.13 5.34 -3.58
N GLU A 55 14.67 4.54 -4.53
CA GLU A 55 13.36 4.71 -5.18
C GLU A 55 12.22 4.68 -4.16
N LYS A 56 12.27 3.73 -3.23
CA LYS A 56 11.28 3.56 -2.16
C LYS A 56 11.33 4.70 -1.15
N ASP A 57 12.52 5.10 -0.72
CA ASP A 57 12.72 6.22 0.20
C ASP A 57 12.21 7.53 -0.40
N TYR A 58 12.43 7.75 -1.71
CA TYR A 58 11.90 8.91 -2.42
C TYR A 58 10.38 8.87 -2.51
N ALA A 59 9.80 7.75 -2.95
CA ALA A 59 8.36 7.61 -3.11
C ALA A 59 7.58 7.67 -1.79
N PHE A 60 8.18 7.18 -0.69
CA PHE A 60 7.53 7.06 0.62
C PHE A 60 8.07 8.03 1.67
N ALA A 61 8.67 9.15 1.26
CA ALA A 61 9.28 10.13 2.17
C ALA A 61 8.30 10.64 3.24
N GLU A 62 7.04 10.89 2.89
CA GLU A 62 6.01 11.33 3.86
C GLU A 62 5.60 10.20 4.81
N ALA A 63 5.42 8.98 4.30
CA ALA A 63 5.11 7.83 5.14
C ALA A 63 6.24 7.55 6.15
N LYS A 64 7.50 7.74 5.75
CA LYS A 64 8.67 7.66 6.63
C LYS A 64 8.60 8.68 7.76
N LYS A 65 8.28 9.95 7.45
CA LYS A 65 8.11 11.01 8.48
C LYS A 65 7.00 10.68 9.47
N ILE A 66 5.89 10.11 9.01
CA ILE A 66 4.77 9.71 9.87
C ILE A 66 5.19 8.56 10.77
N ALA A 67 5.85 7.54 10.21
CA ALA A 67 6.35 6.40 10.95
C ALA A 67 7.39 6.79 12.00
N ASP A 68 8.36 7.65 11.65
CA ASP A 68 9.42 8.11 12.56
C ASP A 68 8.86 8.96 13.73
N LYS A 69 7.76 9.68 13.50
CA LYS A 69 7.07 10.45 14.55
C LYS A 69 6.19 9.56 15.43
N PHE A 70 5.82 8.37 14.96
CA PHE A 70 4.92 7.48 15.69
C PHE A 70 5.69 6.61 16.68
N ASP A 71 5.55 6.95 17.96
CA ASP A 71 6.03 6.14 19.06
C ASP A 71 4.89 5.29 19.62
N ALA A 72 4.91 3.99 19.30
CA ALA A 72 3.90 3.03 19.74
C ALA A 72 3.86 2.88 21.27
N ASP A 73 4.99 2.95 21.94
CA ASP A 73 5.09 2.83 23.40
C ASP A 73 4.48 4.05 24.07
N ARG A 74 4.82 5.24 23.59
CA ARG A 74 4.21 6.49 24.06
C ARG A 74 2.72 6.53 23.77
N TYR A 75 2.30 6.09 22.58
CA TYR A 75 0.89 6.01 22.21
C TYR A 75 0.13 5.11 23.19
N LEU A 76 0.66 3.92 23.51
CA LEU A 76 0.02 2.96 24.40
C LEU A 76 0.16 3.27 25.90
N LYS A 77 1.06 4.17 26.32
CA LYS A 77 1.28 4.51 27.74
C LYS A 77 0.79 5.90 28.13
N MET A 78 0.28 6.69 27.17
CA MET A 78 -0.25 8.03 27.43
C MET A 78 -1.38 7.96 28.47
N PRO A 79 -1.38 8.79 29.53
CA PRO A 79 -2.43 8.80 30.54
C PRO A 79 -3.76 9.25 29.92
N ARG A 80 -4.82 8.48 30.12
CA ARG A 80 -6.15 8.74 29.57
C ARG A 80 -7.23 8.48 30.64
N PRO A 81 -8.38 9.18 30.58
CA PRO A 81 -9.51 8.94 31.48
C PRO A 81 -10.20 7.59 31.25
N TYR A 82 -9.89 6.87 30.17
CA TYR A 82 -10.49 5.58 29.80
C TYR A 82 -9.43 4.52 29.47
N PRO A 83 -9.73 3.23 29.66
CA PRO A 83 -8.83 2.15 29.31
C PRO A 83 -8.64 2.04 27.79
N ILE A 84 -7.45 1.58 27.39
CA ILE A 84 -7.09 1.41 25.99
C ILE A 84 -7.90 0.30 25.36
N THR A 85 -8.56 0.60 24.23
CA THR A 85 -9.38 -0.36 23.50
C THR A 85 -8.52 -1.35 22.74
N LEU A 86 -9.10 -2.50 22.37
CA LEU A 86 -8.42 -3.49 21.51
C LEU A 86 -8.00 -2.85 20.17
N GLY A 87 -8.85 -2.01 19.59
CA GLY A 87 -8.55 -1.29 18.34
C GLY A 87 -7.32 -0.38 18.46
N GLN A 88 -7.15 0.32 19.59
CA GLN A 88 -5.96 1.15 19.83
C GLN A 88 -4.69 0.31 19.97
N LYS A 89 -4.77 -0.86 20.62
CA LYS A 89 -3.63 -1.81 20.66
C LYS A 89 -3.28 -2.31 19.26
N MET A 90 -4.28 -2.64 18.44
CA MET A 90 -4.08 -3.05 17.06
C MET A 90 -3.46 -1.93 16.22
N TYR A 91 -3.89 -0.68 16.41
CA TYR A 91 -3.35 0.48 15.73
C TYR A 91 -1.86 0.68 16.07
N GLY A 92 -1.50 0.66 17.36
CA GLY A 92 -0.10 0.77 17.80
C GLY A 92 0.79 -0.35 17.26
N TYR A 93 0.24 -1.55 17.06
CA TYR A 93 0.94 -2.67 16.44
C TYR A 93 1.08 -2.57 14.91
N ALA A 94 0.05 -2.05 14.24
CA ALA A 94 -0.02 -2.00 12.78
C ALA A 94 0.77 -0.84 12.17
N MET A 95 0.73 0.34 12.80
CA MET A 95 1.33 1.58 12.30
C MET A 95 2.81 1.46 11.94
N PRO A 96 3.69 0.99 12.85
CA PRO A 96 5.11 0.84 12.51
C PRO A 96 5.33 -0.13 11.35
N ARG A 97 4.45 -1.13 11.21
CA ARG A 97 4.58 -2.19 10.19
C ARG A 97 4.12 -1.74 8.81
N GLN A 98 3.29 -0.72 8.70
CA GLN A 98 2.85 -0.17 7.41
C GLN A 98 4.00 0.45 6.62
N PHE A 99 4.96 1.09 7.31
CA PHE A 99 6.14 1.61 6.63
C PHE A 99 7.17 0.51 6.35
N THR A 100 7.48 -0.34 7.34
CA THR A 100 8.48 -1.39 7.15
C THR A 100 8.08 -2.37 6.05
N MET A 101 6.79 -2.69 5.89
CA MET A 101 6.35 -3.58 4.79
C MET A 101 6.69 -3.01 3.40
N LEU A 102 6.62 -1.69 3.21
CA LEU A 102 6.92 -1.04 1.94
C LEU A 102 8.42 -0.95 1.69
N LYS A 103 9.18 -0.66 2.75
CA LYS A 103 10.64 -0.58 2.72
C LYS A 103 11.28 -1.95 2.44
N ASP A 104 10.83 -2.98 3.14
CA ASP A 104 11.45 -4.31 3.13
C ASP A 104 10.95 -5.19 1.97
N ALA A 105 9.84 -4.82 1.32
CA ALA A 105 9.34 -5.53 0.15
C ALA A 105 10.39 -5.50 -0.97
N PRO A 106 10.63 -6.60 -1.71
CA PRO A 106 11.60 -6.62 -2.80
C PRO A 106 11.19 -5.67 -3.94
N TYR A 107 9.91 -5.68 -4.29
CA TYR A 107 9.30 -4.75 -5.25
C TYR A 107 8.06 -4.11 -4.63
N VAL A 108 7.83 -2.84 -4.96
CA VAL A 108 6.56 -2.18 -4.72
C VAL A 108 5.97 -1.78 -6.06
N ILE A 109 4.73 -2.23 -6.32
CA ILE A 109 4.00 -1.93 -7.55
C ILE A 109 2.89 -0.95 -7.18
N ILE A 110 2.92 0.24 -7.78
CA ILE A 110 1.92 1.28 -7.59
C ILE A 110 1.07 1.33 -8.87
N PRO A 111 -0.16 0.77 -8.86
CA PRO A 111 -1.07 0.92 -9.97
C PRO A 111 -1.62 2.34 -9.99
N LEU A 112 -1.58 2.95 -11.17
CA LEU A 112 -2.09 4.28 -11.45
C LEU A 112 -3.29 4.17 -12.38
N PHE A 113 -4.34 4.91 -12.04
CA PHE A 113 -5.54 5.02 -12.84
C PHE A 113 -5.77 6.47 -13.21
N LYS A 114 -5.99 6.72 -14.50
CA LYS A 114 -6.39 8.04 -14.95
C LYS A 114 -7.84 8.27 -14.51
N SER A 115 -8.04 9.16 -13.55
CA SER A 115 -9.39 9.55 -13.20
C SER A 115 -10.06 10.29 -14.36
N LYS A 116 -11.32 9.97 -14.64
CA LYS A 116 -12.16 10.83 -15.47
C LYS A 116 -12.32 12.19 -14.78
N GLN A 117 -12.31 13.26 -15.58
CA GLN A 117 -12.68 14.58 -15.08
C GLN A 117 -14.17 14.57 -14.77
N LEU A 118 -14.54 14.95 -13.54
CA LEU A 118 -15.92 15.23 -13.19
C LEU A 118 -16.12 16.73 -13.49
N ASN A 119 -16.94 17.05 -14.48
CA ASN A 119 -17.35 18.43 -14.81
C ASN A 119 -16.18 19.42 -15.04
N GLY A 120 -15.13 19.02 -15.76
CA GLY A 120 -13.99 19.89 -16.06
C GLY A 120 -13.02 20.12 -14.90
N VAL A 121 -13.25 19.47 -13.76
CA VAL A 121 -12.33 19.47 -12.62
C VAL A 121 -11.72 18.08 -12.47
N SER A 122 -10.40 18.02 -12.33
CA SER A 122 -9.68 16.79 -12.02
C SER A 122 -10.26 16.15 -10.75
N ALA A 123 -10.60 14.85 -10.76
CA ALA A 123 -11.11 14.19 -9.56
C ALA A 123 -10.09 14.13 -8.41
N ALA A 124 -8.80 14.38 -8.68
CA ALA A 124 -7.80 14.58 -7.65
C ALA A 124 -8.03 15.85 -6.81
N ALA A 125 -8.84 16.79 -7.32
CA ALA A 125 -9.28 17.99 -6.59
C ALA A 125 -10.57 17.76 -5.78
N VAL A 126 -11.13 16.53 -5.79
CA VAL A 126 -12.25 16.17 -4.91
C VAL A 126 -11.67 15.77 -3.54
N PRO A 127 -12.02 16.46 -2.44
CA PRO A 127 -11.44 16.23 -1.11
C PRO A 127 -11.53 14.77 -0.61
N ALA A 128 -12.47 13.99 -1.14
CA ALA A 128 -12.67 12.59 -0.81
C ALA A 128 -11.51 11.66 -1.24
N VAL A 129 -10.79 11.97 -2.32
CA VAL A 129 -9.68 11.14 -2.81
C VAL A 129 -8.43 11.33 -1.96
N HIS A 130 -8.21 12.55 -1.45
CA HIS A 130 -7.14 12.84 -0.48
C HIS A 130 -7.33 12.06 0.83
N ARG A 131 -8.60 11.90 1.27
CA ARG A 131 -8.94 11.07 2.44
C ARG A 131 -8.63 9.59 2.21
N ALA A 132 -8.95 9.04 1.04
CA ALA A 132 -8.71 7.63 0.76
C ALA A 132 -7.22 7.25 0.77
N MET A 133 -6.32 8.16 0.37
CA MET A 133 -4.87 7.92 0.49
C MET A 133 -4.35 8.09 1.92
N ALA A 134 -4.97 8.97 2.72
CA ALA A 134 -4.67 9.11 4.14
C ALA A 134 -5.17 7.92 4.98
N ASP A 135 -6.28 7.28 4.58
CA ASP A 135 -6.84 6.09 5.25
C ASP A 135 -6.09 4.79 4.89
N LEU A 136 -5.19 4.84 3.90
CA LEU A 136 -4.31 3.75 3.50
C LEU A 136 -2.93 3.81 4.19
N LEU A 137 -2.61 4.91 4.87
CA LEU A 137 -1.43 5.10 5.71
C LEU A 137 -1.77 4.99 7.19
#